data_AF-B4FZJ7-F1
#
_entry.id   AF-B4FZJ7-F1
#
_cell.length_a   1.000
_cell.length_b   1.000
_cell.length_c   1.000
_cell.angle_alpha   90.00
_cell.angle_beta   90.00
_cell.angle_gamma   90.00
#
_symmetry.space_group_name_H-M   'P 1'
#
loop_
_entity.id
_entity.type
_entity.pdbx_description
1 polymer ?
#
loop_
_entity_poly.entity_id
_entity_poly.type
_entity_poly.pdbx_seq_one_letter_code
_entity_poly.pdbx_strand_id
1 'polypeptide(L)'
;MKKTNAKLQEELADQKKAISEVESEVRGLQSNLTLTEITSKKSELQSEVQEMEEKLNKLRSGVTLVKPEDKKIIENSFAEKVSQWKRRKRMFKELWDNITEHSPKDQKEFKEELGIEYDEDVDVNVQSYSDMLASLNKRRKISR
;
A
#
# COMPACT_ATOMS: atom_id res chain seq x y z
N MET A 1 -7.09 -51.65 68.24
CA MET A 1 -7.34 -52.27 66.93
C MET A 1 -8.40 -51.53 66.12
N LYS A 2 -9.71 -51.59 66.41
CA LYS A 2 -10.72 -50.89 65.58
C LYS A 2 -10.65 -49.34 65.64
N LYS A 3 -10.52 -48.76 66.83
CA LYS A 3 -10.41 -47.29 67.01
C LYS A 3 -9.16 -46.68 66.36
N THR A 4 -8.05 -47.41 66.39
CA THR A 4 -6.78 -46.99 65.77
C THR A 4 -6.87 -47.07 64.25
N ASN A 5 -7.53 -48.11 63.70
CA ASN A 5 -7.77 -48.23 62.27
C ASN A 5 -8.71 -47.14 61.74
N ALA A 6 -9.76 -46.78 62.51
CA ALA A 6 -10.66 -45.69 62.15
C ALA A 6 -9.93 -44.32 62.13
N LYS A 7 -9.09 -44.04 63.13
CA LYS A 7 -8.24 -42.82 63.13
C LYS A 7 -7.29 -42.77 61.93
N LEU A 8 -6.65 -43.89 61.59
CA LEU A 8 -5.76 -43.95 60.43
C LEU A 8 -6.53 -43.76 59.10
N GLN A 9 -7.79 -44.20 59.02
CA GLN A 9 -8.63 -43.96 57.85
C GLN A 9 -9.06 -42.49 57.74
N GLU A 10 -9.31 -41.83 58.86
CA GLU A 10 -9.64 -40.40 58.93
C GLU A 10 -8.43 -39.54 58.51
N GLU A 11 -7.24 -39.81 59.07
CA GLU A 11 -5.99 -39.16 58.64
C GLU A 11 -5.69 -39.38 57.14
N LEU A 12 -5.95 -40.58 56.62
CA LEU A 12 -5.81 -40.87 55.19
C LEU A 12 -6.78 -40.07 54.33
N ALA A 13 -8.01 -39.85 54.81
CA ALA A 13 -9.00 -39.06 54.09
C ALA A 13 -8.60 -37.58 54.07
N ASP A 14 -8.13 -37.05 55.20
CA ASP A 14 -7.67 -35.66 55.33
C ASP A 14 -6.43 -35.40 54.48
N GLN A 15 -5.45 -36.31 54.49
CA GLN A 15 -4.26 -36.19 53.64
C GLN A 15 -4.61 -36.26 52.15
N LYS A 16 -5.52 -37.15 51.74
CA LYS A 16 -5.99 -37.20 50.34
C LYS A 16 -6.67 -35.91 49.91
N LYS A 17 -7.45 -35.30 50.79
CA LYS A 17 -8.11 -34.02 50.51
C LYS A 17 -7.08 -32.88 50.36
N ALA A 18 -6.10 -32.81 51.25
CA ALA A 18 -5.02 -31.84 51.17
C ALA A 18 -4.18 -32.01 49.89
N ILE A 19 -3.87 -33.25 49.49
CA ILE A 19 -3.17 -33.54 48.24
C ILE A 19 -3.99 -33.06 47.04
N SER A 20 -5.29 -33.35 47.02
CA SER A 20 -6.22 -32.90 45.96
C SER A 20 -6.26 -31.38 45.83
N GLU A 21 -6.31 -30.65 46.94
CA GLU A 21 -6.29 -29.18 46.95
C GLU A 21 -4.97 -28.64 46.40
N VAL A 22 -3.83 -29.14 46.88
CA VAL A 22 -2.50 -28.73 46.41
C VAL A 22 -2.29 -29.07 44.94
N GLU A 23 -2.73 -30.23 44.47
CA GLU A 23 -2.67 -30.61 43.05
C GLU A 23 -3.50 -29.66 42.17
N SER A 24 -4.65 -29.19 42.66
CA SER A 24 -5.48 -28.23 41.93
C SER A 24 -4.79 -26.87 41.79
N GLU A 25 -4.11 -26.41 42.84
CA GLU A 25 -3.32 -25.17 42.83
C GLU A 25 -2.10 -25.28 41.91
N VAL A 26 -1.39 -26.42 41.96
CA VAL A 26 -0.24 -26.69 41.08
C VAL A 26 -0.67 -26.68 39.61
N ARG A 27 -1.79 -27.32 39.26
CA ARG A 27 -2.33 -27.27 37.89
C ARG A 27 -2.73 -25.85 37.48
N GLY A 28 -3.31 -25.07 38.40
CA GLY A 28 -3.61 -23.66 38.18
C GLY A 28 -2.36 -22.83 37.87
N LEU A 29 -1.29 -23.03 38.63
CA LEU A 29 -0.02 -22.33 38.43
C LEU A 29 0.69 -22.77 37.13
N GLN A 30 0.70 -24.08 36.83
CA GLN A 30 1.30 -24.63 35.60
C GLN A 30 0.54 -24.25 34.32
N SER A 31 -0.71 -23.81 34.43
CA SER A 31 -1.48 -23.33 33.28
C SER A 31 -1.02 -21.95 32.75
N ASN A 32 -0.15 -21.26 33.49
CA ASN A 32 0.40 -19.97 33.12
C ASN A 32 1.86 -20.11 32.66
N LEU A 33 2.29 -19.24 31.74
CA LEU A 33 3.71 -19.16 31.40
C LEU A 33 4.51 -18.81 32.66
N THR A 34 5.65 -19.46 32.79
CA THR A 34 6.65 -19.11 33.80
C THR A 34 7.18 -17.70 33.55
N LEU A 35 7.64 -17.02 34.61
CA LEU A 35 8.21 -15.67 34.51
C LEU A 35 9.31 -15.58 33.45
N THR A 36 10.14 -16.62 33.35
CA THR A 36 11.22 -16.75 32.36
C THR A 36 10.70 -16.79 30.92
N GLU A 37 9.63 -17.54 30.65
CA GLU A 37 9.02 -17.62 29.33
C GLU A 37 8.33 -16.29 28.95
N ILE A 38 7.69 -15.63 29.92
CA ILE A 38 7.11 -14.29 29.73
C ILE A 38 8.19 -13.28 29.36
N THR A 39 9.34 -13.31 30.05
CA THR A 39 10.46 -12.40 29.74
C THR A 39 11.06 -12.67 28.37
N SER A 40 11.21 -13.94 27.96
CA SER A 40 11.68 -14.29 26.61
C SER A 40 10.73 -13.75 25.55
N LYS A 41 9.43 -14.04 25.70
CA LYS A 41 8.41 -13.62 24.74
C LYS A 41 8.26 -12.10 24.65
N LYS A 42 8.42 -11.40 25.78
CA LYS A 42 8.45 -9.93 25.79
C LYS A 42 9.64 -9.40 24.98
N SER A 43 10.83 -9.98 25.15
CA SER A 43 12.02 -9.59 24.40
C SER A 43 11.86 -9.83 22.90
N GLU A 44 11.30 -10.98 22.52
CA GLU A 44 11.01 -11.32 21.11
C GLU A 44 10.04 -10.32 20.48
N LEU A 45 8.91 -10.06 21.14
CA LEU A 45 7.90 -9.11 20.66
C LEU A 45 8.44 -7.68 20.58
N GLN A 46 9.29 -7.26 21.52
CA GLN A 46 9.93 -5.95 21.46
C GLN A 46 10.87 -5.81 20.25
N SER A 47 11.64 -6.87 19.94
CA SER A 47 12.47 -6.91 18.75
C SER A 47 11.63 -6.84 17.47
N GLU A 48 10.53 -7.59 17.41
CA GLU A 48 9.64 -7.58 16.24
C GLU A 48 8.99 -6.20 16.03
N VAL A 49 8.53 -5.56 17.11
CA VAL A 49 7.99 -4.20 17.06
C VAL A 49 9.04 -3.23 16.53
N GLN A 50 10.27 -3.29 17.03
CA GLN A 50 11.35 -2.41 16.59
C GLN A 50 11.67 -2.62 15.10
N GLU A 51 11.78 -3.87 14.64
CA GLU A 51 11.98 -4.16 13.22
C GLU A 51 10.85 -3.64 12.33
N MET A 52 9.60 -3.78 12.79
CA MET A 52 8.44 -3.28 12.07
C MET A 52 8.43 -1.76 12.02
N GLU A 53 8.77 -1.07 13.11
CA GLU A 53 8.91 0.38 13.15
C GLU A 53 10.02 0.89 12.22
N GLU A 54 11.17 0.21 12.16
CA GLU A 54 12.25 0.55 11.23
C GLU A 54 11.83 0.39 9.77
N LYS A 55 11.14 -0.71 9.42
CA LYS A 55 10.56 -0.91 8.08
C LYS A 55 9.56 0.20 7.76
N LEU A 56 8.72 0.56 8.71
CA LEU A 56 7.71 1.59 8.55
C LEU A 56 8.34 2.99 8.40
N ASN A 57 9.39 3.29 9.15
CA ASN A 57 10.16 4.53 9.02
C ASN A 57 10.87 4.63 7.65
N LYS A 58 11.44 3.54 7.13
CA LYS A 58 12.00 3.50 5.77
C LYS A 58 10.93 3.74 4.70
N LEU A 59 9.76 3.13 4.85
CA LEU A 59 8.63 3.35 3.94
C LEU A 59 8.12 4.80 4.00
N ARG A 60 8.03 5.39 5.20
CA ARG A 60 7.59 6.77 5.40
C ARG A 60 8.61 7.81 4.93
N SER A 61 9.91 7.55 5.07
CA SER A 61 10.98 8.46 4.65
C SER A 61 11.29 8.36 3.16
N GLY A 62 11.17 7.17 2.57
CA GLY A 62 11.43 6.93 1.14
C GLY A 62 10.28 7.32 0.22
N VAL A 63 9.06 7.37 0.73
CA VAL A 63 7.91 7.87 -0.03
C VAL A 63 7.79 9.36 0.23
N THR A 64 8.20 10.19 -0.73
CA THR A 64 7.75 11.58 -0.82
C THR A 64 6.23 11.58 -0.58
N LEU A 65 5.83 12.05 0.60
CA LEU A 65 4.45 12.15 1.03
C LEU A 65 3.81 13.27 0.22
N VAL A 66 3.61 13.04 -1.09
CA VAL A 66 2.78 13.91 -1.91
C VAL A 66 1.41 13.83 -1.27
N LYS A 67 0.97 14.94 -0.68
CA LYS A 67 -0.33 14.98 -0.02
C LYS A 67 -1.37 14.54 -1.07
N PRO A 68 -2.40 13.79 -0.67
CA PRO A 68 -3.44 13.36 -1.61
C PRO A 68 -4.08 14.55 -2.35
N GLU A 69 -4.10 15.73 -1.72
CA GLU A 69 -4.52 16.99 -2.34
C GLU A 69 -3.57 17.46 -3.44
N ASP A 70 -2.26 17.53 -3.17
CA ASP A 70 -1.24 17.91 -4.16
C ASP A 70 -1.25 16.96 -5.36
N LYS A 71 -1.39 15.65 -5.08
CA LYS A 71 -1.52 14.64 -6.12
C LYS A 71 -2.73 14.89 -7.03
N LYS A 72 -3.88 15.23 -6.44
CA LYS A 72 -5.10 15.53 -7.19
C LYS A 72 -4.97 16.80 -8.04
N ILE A 73 -4.31 17.83 -7.52
CA ILE A 73 -4.03 19.07 -8.25
C ILE A 73 -3.15 18.77 -9.47
N ILE A 74 -2.07 18.02 -9.28
CA ILE A 74 -1.16 17.63 -10.36
C ILE A 74 -1.88 16.78 -11.41
N GLU A 75 -2.68 15.78 -10.99
CA GLU A 75 -3.47 14.96 -11.91
C GLU A 75 -4.47 15.79 -12.74
N ASN A 76 -5.16 16.73 -12.10
CA ASN A 76 -6.12 17.61 -12.80
C ASN A 76 -5.41 18.52 -13.80
N SER A 77 -4.30 19.14 -13.40
CA SER A 77 -3.48 19.97 -14.28
C SER A 77 -2.98 19.16 -15.48
N PHE A 78 -2.47 17.95 -15.24
CA PHE A 78 -2.02 17.05 -16.29
C PHE A 78 -3.15 16.69 -17.27
N ALA A 79 -4.34 16.34 -16.76
CA ALA A 79 -5.50 16.06 -17.60
C ALA A 79 -5.93 17.27 -18.45
N GLU A 80 -5.89 18.46 -17.88
CA GLU A 80 -6.19 19.70 -18.58
C GLU A 80 -5.18 19.97 -19.70
N LYS A 81 -3.87 19.85 -19.42
CA LYS A 81 -2.82 20.09 -20.43
C LYS A 81 -2.89 19.11 -21.60
N VAL A 82 -3.14 17.83 -21.34
CA VAL A 82 -3.32 16.83 -22.41
C VAL A 82 -4.57 17.13 -23.25
N SER A 83 -5.66 17.57 -22.62
CA SER A 83 -6.88 17.97 -23.34
C SER A 83 -6.63 19.21 -24.24
N GLN A 84 -5.94 20.22 -23.71
CA GLN A 84 -5.56 21.41 -24.47
C GLN A 84 -4.68 21.06 -25.67
N TRP A 85 -3.70 20.17 -25.50
CA TRP A 85 -2.84 19.72 -26.58
C TRP A 85 -3.63 19.00 -27.69
N LYS A 86 -4.51 18.06 -27.34
CA LYS A 86 -5.40 17.39 -28.32
C LYS A 86 -6.26 18.39 -29.09
N ARG A 87 -6.85 19.36 -28.39
CA ARG A 87 -7.69 20.39 -29.00
C ARG A 87 -6.88 21.26 -29.97
N ARG A 88 -5.70 21.72 -29.56
CA ARG A 88 -4.82 22.54 -30.41
C ARG A 88 -4.33 21.76 -31.63
N LYS A 89 -3.91 20.51 -31.46
CA LYS A 89 -3.50 19.64 -32.57
C LYS A 89 -4.65 19.43 -33.56
N ARG A 90 -5.87 19.23 -33.08
CA ARG A 90 -7.06 19.10 -33.94
C ARG A 90 -7.34 20.39 -34.72
N MET A 91 -7.38 21.55 -34.05
CA MET A 91 -7.60 22.84 -34.70
C MET A 91 -6.52 23.14 -35.75
N PHE A 92 -5.25 22.88 -35.42
CA PHE A 92 -4.15 23.04 -36.36
C PHE A 92 -4.35 22.13 -37.58
N LYS A 93 -4.68 20.85 -37.38
CA LYS A 93 -4.91 19.90 -38.48
C LYS A 93 -6.09 20.33 -39.35
N GLU A 94 -7.21 20.75 -38.76
CA GLU A 94 -8.37 21.26 -39.51
C GLU A 94 -8.00 22.48 -40.38
N LEU A 95 -7.24 23.43 -39.83
CA LEU A 95 -6.76 24.59 -40.59
C LEU A 95 -5.75 24.20 -41.67
N TRP A 96 -4.84 23.29 -41.34
CA TRP A 96 -3.81 22.80 -42.27
C TRP A 96 -4.44 22.05 -43.45
N ASP A 97 -5.40 21.18 -43.18
CA ASP A 97 -6.12 20.42 -44.20
C ASP A 97 -6.89 21.41 -45.11
N ASN A 98 -7.59 22.40 -44.56
CA ASN A 98 -8.27 23.44 -45.36
C ASN A 98 -7.32 24.26 -46.26
N ILE A 99 -6.13 24.61 -45.76
CA ILE A 99 -5.12 25.37 -46.53
C ILE A 99 -4.53 24.50 -47.64
N THR A 100 -4.33 23.21 -47.37
CA THR A 100 -3.63 22.29 -48.29
C THR A 100 -4.55 21.54 -49.25
N GLU A 101 -5.87 21.56 -49.03
CA GLU A 101 -6.87 20.86 -49.85
C GLU A 101 -6.85 21.27 -51.33
N HIS A 102 -6.54 22.54 -51.62
CA HIS A 102 -6.49 23.08 -52.99
C HIS A 102 -5.07 23.54 -53.38
N SER A 103 -4.05 23.19 -52.58
CA SER A 103 -2.69 23.66 -52.82
C SER A 103 -2.00 22.84 -53.92
N PRO A 104 -1.38 23.48 -54.92
CA PRO A 104 -0.54 22.79 -55.90
C PRO A 104 0.88 22.47 -55.38
N LYS A 105 1.25 22.94 -54.18
CA LYS A 105 2.57 22.69 -53.56
C LYS A 105 2.61 21.32 -52.87
N ASP A 106 3.78 20.68 -52.86
CA ASP A 106 4.00 19.50 -52.02
C ASP A 106 3.87 19.89 -50.54
N GLN A 107 3.02 19.16 -49.81
CA GLN A 107 2.73 19.44 -48.41
C GLN A 107 3.96 19.29 -47.52
N LYS A 108 4.94 18.47 -47.91
CA LYS A 108 6.19 18.31 -47.14
C LYS A 108 7.08 19.54 -47.25
N GLU A 109 7.34 20.00 -48.47
CA GLU A 109 8.13 21.21 -48.73
C GLU A 109 7.46 22.45 -48.11
N PHE A 110 6.14 22.54 -48.17
CA PHE A 110 5.40 23.66 -47.57
C PHE A 110 5.46 23.67 -46.03
N LYS A 111 5.58 22.50 -45.38
CA LYS A 111 5.79 22.42 -43.92
C LYS A 111 7.18 22.87 -43.54
N GLU A 112 8.19 22.44 -44.30
CA GLU A 112 9.59 22.81 -44.09
C GLU A 112 9.80 24.32 -44.32
N GLU A 113 9.19 24.89 -45.38
CA GLU A 113 9.19 26.34 -45.66
C GLU A 113 8.56 27.14 -44.51
N LEU A 114 7.50 26.62 -43.88
CA LEU A 114 6.82 27.25 -42.76
C LEU A 114 7.44 26.95 -41.39
N GLY A 115 8.45 26.06 -41.32
CA GLY A 115 9.08 25.64 -40.07
C GLY A 115 8.14 24.93 -39.11
N ILE A 116 7.22 24.11 -39.63
CA ILE A 116 6.24 23.37 -38.82
C ILE A 116 6.80 21.99 -38.47
N GLU A 117 6.95 21.73 -37.17
CA GLU A 117 7.36 20.44 -36.63
C GLU A 117 6.15 19.71 -36.02
N TYR A 118 6.06 18.40 -36.22
CA TYR A 118 5.08 17.54 -35.57
C TYR A 118 5.61 16.96 -34.27
N ASP A 119 4.69 16.46 -33.44
CA ASP A 119 5.05 15.76 -32.20
C ASP A 119 6.04 14.60 -32.47
N GLU A 120 5.95 13.94 -33.63
CA GLU A 120 6.84 12.86 -34.05
C GLU A 120 8.28 13.34 -34.33
N ASP A 121 8.45 14.58 -34.81
CA ASP A 121 9.77 15.17 -35.13
C ASP A 121 10.56 15.54 -33.87
N VAL A 122 9.89 15.61 -32.72
CA VAL A 122 10.48 15.89 -31.40
C VAL A 122 10.40 14.69 -30.44
N ASP A 123 10.16 13.48 -30.94
CA ASP A 123 10.03 12.23 -30.16
C ASP A 123 8.90 12.25 -29.11
N VAL A 124 7.82 12.97 -29.39
CA VAL A 124 6.69 13.16 -28.48
C VAL A 124 5.45 12.41 -28.98
N ASN A 125 4.85 11.58 -28.10
CA ASN A 125 3.65 10.81 -28.43
C ASN A 125 2.45 11.16 -27.53
N VAL A 126 1.48 11.92 -28.07
CA VAL A 126 0.22 12.30 -27.39
C VAL A 126 -0.60 11.11 -26.88
N GLN A 127 -0.56 9.99 -27.60
CA GLN A 127 -1.32 8.80 -27.25
C GLN A 127 -0.76 8.17 -25.96
N SER A 128 0.56 8.12 -25.81
CA SER A 128 1.22 7.63 -24.58
C SER A 128 0.74 8.39 -23.33
N TYR A 129 0.66 9.72 -23.40
CA TYR A 129 0.14 10.54 -22.29
C TYR A 129 -1.37 10.33 -22.05
N SER A 130 -2.13 9.99 -23.10
CA SER A 130 -3.55 9.67 -22.99
C SER A 130 -3.79 8.33 -22.31
N ASP A 131 -2.96 7.34 -22.62
CA ASP A 131 -3.02 6.00 -22.01
C ASP A 131 -2.61 6.07 -20.53
N MET A 132 -1.63 6.92 -20.19
CA MET A 132 -1.31 7.25 -18.81
C MET A 132 -2.54 7.80 -18.05
N LEU A 133 -3.29 8.76 -18.62
CA LEU A 133 -4.53 9.27 -18.02
C LEU A 133 -5.59 8.18 -17.85
N ALA A 134 -5.77 7.30 -18.83
CA ALA A 134 -6.71 6.18 -18.74
C ALA A 134 -6.33 5.22 -17.60
N SER A 135 -5.04 4.92 -17.46
CA SER A 135 -4.51 4.07 -16.38
C SER A 135 -4.72 4.69 -14.99
N LEU A 136 -4.52 6.01 -14.86
CA LEU A 136 -4.75 6.76 -13.62
C LEU A 136 -6.23 6.72 -13.21
N ASN A 137 -7.13 6.92 -14.17
CA ASN A 137 -8.57 6.83 -13.94
C ASN A 137 -9.01 5.40 -13.55
N LYS A 138 -8.39 4.36 -14.11
CA LYS A 138 -8.66 2.96 -13.74
C LYS A 138 -8.21 2.64 -12.32
N ARG A 139 -7.01 3.09 -11.90
CA ARG A 139 -6.52 2.93 -10.52
C ARG A 139 -7.43 3.61 -9.49
N ARG A 140 -7.99 4.79 -9.82
CA ARG A 140 -8.92 5.51 -8.95
C ARG A 140 -10.23 4.75 -8.69
N LYS A 141 -10.72 3.99 -9.68
CA LYS A 141 -11.92 3.15 -9.52
C LYS A 141 -11.72 1.94 -8.62
N ILE A 142 -10.48 1.46 -8.50
CA ILE A 142 -10.14 0.27 -7.70
C ILE A 142 -9.86 0.65 -6.24
N SER A 143 -9.41 1.88 -5.99
CA SER A 143 -9.08 2.39 -4.65
C SER A 143 -10.28 3.00 -3.89
N ARG A 144 -11.47 3.05 -4.51
CA ARG A 144 -12.72 3.51 -3.89
C ARG A 144 -13.57 2.31 -3.51
#